data_AF-A0A842WPN8-F1
#
_entry.id   AF-A0A842WPN8-F1
#
_cell.length_a   1.000
_cell.length_b   1.000
_cell.length_c   1.000
_cell.angle_alpha   90.00
_cell.angle_beta   90.00
_cell.angle_gamma   90.00
#
_symmetry.space_group_name_H-M   'P 1'
#
loop_
_entity.id
_entity.type
_entity.pdbx_description
1 polymer ?
#
loop_
_entity_poly.entity_id
_entity_poly.type
_entity_poly.pdbx_seq_one_letter_code
_entity_poly.pdbx_strand_id
1 'polypeptide(L)'
;MIVRIGFSGIILQEWHMTKSFMESKMDDTTLKVALAGFMHDIGKLCHEGILEISLEFETNNAPLYQPLYKGGYSHRHALLTAAFIESMGDYLPVQLNASEWGDGDLFANLAAGHHKPETPLQWIISIADRLSGGWDRNSFDDYNDQIPWRDYNKTRLHPIMEHIDIREERSAITYGAAIHRYPLGPMSPELLFPRKSEDIEPKSLEWADQERQDLFRRFVNALPNLLHANENVGLWFEHFESLFMIFAGQLPAARAGDVVPDVSLYDHCRTTSALAVALYLFHSTHDSLNRESITDYDSNKFVLISGDFHGIQDFIFASHGETRRYRSKLLRGRSFAVSLISELAATMLCRSIGLPSISIVLNAAGKFTILAPSIPKTFEAIKTTEAEINRWLLDVSYGENSLGLSSIDASPNDFVSGRFRTLWDRLQKAQESKKYKRFDLNFNQGTFSQFLKQFNSDLERPLCPLCGKRPSHPELESAPLIQSAKSSCRVCRDHVYLGANLVKKNHLAVILKESAIHDPHNSLQEPIFGLYQVAFLDGDLSNLAKNAELVKYWDISPTVGLGEPSSITMKFINGYVPVYSEDDRHDPRITFDAENPFSQRDPKTLNHIASKARRPQ
;
A
#
# COMPACT_ATOMS: atom_id res chain seq x y z
N MET A 1 -6.68 43.16 -30.15
CA MET A 1 -6.24 43.09 -28.74
C MET A 1 -6.10 41.62 -28.38
N ILE A 2 -4.98 41.01 -28.80
CA ILE A 2 -4.69 39.59 -28.59
C ILE A 2 -3.98 39.50 -27.25
N VAL A 3 -4.65 38.91 -26.27
CA VAL A 3 -4.15 38.78 -24.90
C VAL A 3 -3.08 37.68 -24.89
N ARG A 4 -1.82 38.10 -24.70
CA ARG A 4 -0.70 37.22 -24.30
C ARG A 4 -1.01 36.66 -22.91
N ILE A 5 -1.60 35.47 -22.85
CA ILE A 5 -1.52 34.58 -21.68
C ILE A 5 -0.83 33.32 -22.17
N GLY A 6 0.41 33.12 -21.75
CA GLY A 6 1.20 31.97 -22.13
C GLY A 6 2.63 32.21 -21.68
N PHE A 7 3.17 31.30 -20.88
CA PHE A 7 4.46 31.31 -20.18
C PHE A 7 4.46 31.79 -18.72
N SER A 8 3.91 32.95 -18.35
CA SER A 8 3.98 33.39 -16.93
C SER A 8 3.12 32.55 -15.98
N GLY A 9 1.94 32.10 -16.42
CA GLY A 9 1.03 31.27 -15.61
C GLY A 9 1.55 29.86 -15.33
N ILE A 10 2.29 29.25 -16.26
CA ILE A 10 2.80 27.87 -16.13
C ILE A 10 3.93 27.82 -15.09
N ILE A 11 4.86 28.79 -15.14
CA ILE A 11 5.95 28.87 -14.17
C ILE A 11 5.38 29.20 -12.78
N LEU A 12 4.42 30.13 -12.66
CA LEU A 12 3.79 30.44 -11.37
C LEU A 12 3.03 29.25 -10.78
N GLN A 13 2.37 28.43 -11.61
CA GLN A 13 1.61 27.27 -11.16
C GLN A 13 2.53 26.10 -10.75
N GLU A 14 3.60 25.82 -11.51
CA GLU A 14 4.65 24.86 -11.11
C GLU A 14 5.35 25.31 -9.82
N TRP A 15 5.71 26.59 -9.68
CA TRP A 15 6.39 27.13 -8.49
C TRP A 15 5.48 27.16 -7.25
N HIS A 16 4.20 27.51 -7.38
CA HIS A 16 3.24 27.43 -6.27
C HIS A 16 2.93 25.99 -5.85
N MET A 17 2.93 25.04 -6.80
CA MET A 17 2.75 23.61 -6.50
C MET A 17 3.93 23.02 -5.75
N THR A 18 5.17 23.18 -6.23
CA THR A 18 6.34 22.64 -5.51
C THR A 18 6.43 23.27 -4.13
N LYS A 19 6.11 24.56 -4.00
CA LYS A 19 6.07 25.25 -2.70
C LYS A 19 4.97 24.74 -1.77
N SER A 20 3.72 24.62 -2.23
CA SER A 20 2.61 24.06 -1.43
C SER A 20 2.81 22.57 -1.09
N PHE A 21 3.46 21.82 -1.98
CA PHE A 21 3.75 20.39 -1.82
C PHE A 21 4.96 20.13 -0.88
N MET A 22 5.92 21.04 -0.88
CA MET A 22 7.03 21.08 0.09
C MET A 22 6.59 21.64 1.45
N GLU A 23 5.61 22.55 1.49
CA GLU A 23 5.07 23.14 2.72
C GLU A 23 4.03 22.24 3.43
N SER A 24 3.47 21.22 2.76
CA SER A 24 2.54 20.28 3.38
C SER A 24 3.28 19.22 4.23
N LYS A 25 3.94 19.65 5.31
CA LYS A 25 4.30 18.71 6.38
C LYS A 25 3.00 18.13 6.93
N MET A 26 2.92 16.79 6.99
CA MET A 26 1.77 16.13 7.61
C MET A 26 1.64 16.60 9.06
N ASP A 27 0.42 16.91 9.47
CA ASP A 27 0.11 17.33 10.83
C ASP A 27 0.54 16.25 11.84
N ASP A 28 1.24 16.65 12.89
CA ASP A 28 1.84 15.73 13.87
C ASP A 28 0.75 14.95 14.61
N THR A 29 -0.40 15.57 14.91
CA THR A 29 -1.55 14.90 15.55
C THR A 29 -2.16 13.86 14.60
N THR A 30 -2.26 14.15 13.31
CA THR A 30 -2.71 13.19 12.30
C THR A 30 -1.80 11.96 12.24
N LEU A 31 -0.48 12.14 12.25
CA LEU A 31 0.48 11.04 12.25
C LEU A 31 0.43 10.23 13.56
N LYS A 32 0.27 10.91 14.71
CA LYS A 32 0.08 10.30 16.03
C LYS A 32 -1.18 9.42 16.08
N VAL A 33 -2.32 9.91 15.59
CA VAL A 33 -3.57 9.13 15.50
C VAL A 33 -3.39 7.93 14.58
N ALA A 34 -2.71 8.09 13.44
CA ALA A 34 -2.44 6.99 12.51
C ALA A 34 -1.62 5.88 13.18
N LEU A 35 -0.50 6.24 13.81
CA LEU A 35 0.36 5.29 14.52
C LEU A 35 -0.33 4.65 15.70
N ALA A 36 -1.13 5.39 16.47
CA ALA A 36 -1.87 4.85 17.60
C ALA A 36 -2.94 3.86 17.14
N GLY A 37 -3.68 4.18 16.08
CA GLY A 37 -4.64 3.26 15.46
C GLY A 37 -3.98 2.01 14.88
N PHE A 38 -2.73 2.11 14.38
CA PHE A 38 -1.99 0.96 13.89
C PHE A 38 -1.42 0.08 15.03
N MET A 39 -0.96 0.71 16.11
CA MET A 39 -0.35 0.02 17.26
C MET A 39 -1.34 -0.35 18.37
N HIS A 40 -2.63 0.02 18.28
CA HIS A 40 -3.60 -0.17 19.36
C HIS A 40 -3.64 -1.62 19.89
N ASP A 41 -3.50 -2.56 18.97
CA ASP A 41 -3.57 -4.00 19.19
C ASP A 41 -2.21 -4.71 19.12
N ILE A 42 -1.08 -3.97 19.12
CA ILE A 42 0.26 -4.58 19.08
C ILE A 42 0.52 -5.52 20.26
N GLY A 43 -0.12 -5.25 21.40
CA GLY A 43 -0.13 -6.13 22.56
C GLY A 43 -0.74 -7.51 22.31
N LYS A 44 -1.35 -7.78 21.13
CA LYS A 44 -1.77 -9.12 20.70
C LYS A 44 -0.63 -9.96 20.11
N LEU A 45 0.45 -9.34 19.62
CA LEU A 45 1.71 -10.03 19.28
C LEU A 45 2.42 -10.51 20.55
N CYS A 46 2.25 -9.78 21.65
CA CYS A 46 2.76 -10.12 22.97
C CYS A 46 1.70 -10.94 23.74
N HIS A 47 2.11 -11.76 24.70
CA HIS A 47 1.22 -12.25 25.76
C HIS A 47 2.02 -12.48 27.04
N GLU A 48 1.33 -12.83 28.11
CA GLU A 48 1.95 -13.12 29.41
C GLU A 48 2.97 -14.28 29.30
N GLY A 49 4.24 -14.02 29.65
CA GLY A 49 5.36 -14.96 29.45
C GLY A 49 6.23 -14.65 28.22
N ILE A 50 5.80 -13.77 27.32
CA ILE A 50 6.61 -13.26 26.20
C ILE A 50 7.21 -11.88 26.52
N LEU A 51 6.37 -10.94 26.96
CA LEU A 51 6.80 -9.61 27.40
C LEU A 51 6.62 -9.54 28.91
N GLU A 52 7.74 -9.52 29.65
CA GLU A 52 7.71 -9.40 31.10
C GLU A 52 7.36 -7.98 31.51
N ILE A 53 6.27 -7.83 32.29
CA ILE A 53 5.87 -6.57 32.90
C ILE A 53 5.98 -6.68 34.41
N SER A 54 6.47 -5.63 35.06
CA SER A 54 6.58 -5.62 36.52
C SER A 54 5.20 -5.54 37.16
N LEU A 55 5.07 -6.10 38.37
CA LEU A 55 3.83 -6.00 39.16
C LEU A 55 3.46 -4.54 39.43
N GLU A 56 4.46 -3.66 39.59
CA GLU A 56 4.27 -2.22 39.76
C GLU A 56 3.66 -1.59 38.49
N PHE A 57 4.21 -1.89 37.31
CA PHE A 57 3.67 -1.41 36.05
C PHE A 57 2.22 -1.86 35.86
N GLU A 58 1.94 -3.14 36.11
CA GLU A 58 0.58 -3.67 36.01
C GLU A 58 -0.38 -2.96 36.97
N THR A 59 0.01 -2.83 38.24
CA THR A 59 -0.85 -2.22 39.28
C THR A 59 -1.19 -0.77 38.93
N ASN A 60 -0.23 -0.02 38.40
CA ASN A 60 -0.39 1.40 38.08
C ASN A 60 -1.15 1.63 36.77
N ASN A 61 -1.01 0.73 35.78
CA ASN A 61 -1.53 0.96 34.43
C ASN A 61 -2.79 0.14 34.08
N ALA A 62 -3.01 -1.01 34.72
CA ALA A 62 -4.18 -1.83 34.44
C ALA A 62 -5.52 -1.07 34.56
N PRO A 63 -5.75 -0.25 35.60
CA PRO A 63 -7.00 0.50 35.74
C PRO A 63 -7.21 1.55 34.62
N LEU A 64 -6.14 2.00 33.96
CA LEU A 64 -6.21 3.02 32.90
C LEU A 64 -6.77 2.42 31.60
N TYR A 65 -6.33 1.22 31.25
CA TYR A 65 -6.60 0.65 29.92
C TYR A 65 -7.63 -0.48 29.90
N GLN A 66 -7.80 -1.18 31.04
CA GLN A 66 -8.60 -2.40 31.09
C GLN A 66 -9.95 -2.17 31.79
N PRO A 67 -11.08 -2.48 31.13
CA PRO A 67 -12.38 -2.50 31.79
C PRO A 67 -12.53 -3.73 32.70
N LEU A 68 -13.33 -3.58 33.77
CA LEU A 68 -13.66 -4.67 34.69
C LEU A 68 -14.79 -5.54 34.13
N TYR A 69 -14.58 -6.86 34.13
CA TYR A 69 -15.57 -7.87 33.78
C TYR A 69 -15.59 -8.97 34.84
N LYS A 70 -16.76 -9.24 35.43
CA LYS A 70 -16.95 -10.25 36.51
C LYS A 70 -15.93 -10.16 37.65
N GLY A 71 -15.53 -8.94 38.02
CA GLY A 71 -14.60 -8.69 39.13
C GLY A 71 -13.11 -8.75 38.79
N GLY A 72 -12.74 -8.99 37.52
CA GLY A 72 -11.35 -8.95 37.05
C GLY A 72 -11.15 -8.01 35.87
N TYR A 73 -9.91 -7.59 35.61
CA TYR A 73 -9.56 -6.84 34.40
C TYR A 73 -9.67 -7.73 33.16
N SER A 74 -10.16 -7.15 32.07
CA SER A 74 -10.28 -7.78 30.75
C SER A 74 -9.43 -7.05 29.71
N HIS A 75 -9.31 -7.60 28.50
CA HIS A 75 -8.58 -6.95 27.40
C HIS A 75 -7.10 -6.68 27.72
N ARG A 76 -6.43 -7.69 28.27
CA ARG A 76 -5.02 -7.62 28.70
C ARG A 76 -4.05 -7.10 27.63
N HIS A 77 -4.34 -7.34 26.36
CA HIS A 77 -3.53 -6.83 25.25
C HIS A 77 -3.42 -5.29 25.25
N ALA A 78 -4.41 -4.56 25.77
CA ALA A 78 -4.33 -3.11 25.93
C ALA A 78 -3.20 -2.68 26.88
N LEU A 79 -3.07 -3.36 28.02
CA LEU A 79 -1.95 -3.13 28.95
C LEU A 79 -0.61 -3.51 28.31
N LEU A 80 -0.58 -4.60 27.54
CA LEU A 80 0.62 -5.03 26.82
C LEU A 80 1.02 -4.08 25.69
N THR A 81 0.05 -3.41 25.03
CA THR A 81 0.33 -2.35 24.06
C THR A 81 1.08 -1.19 24.74
N ALA A 82 0.60 -0.72 25.90
CA ALA A 82 1.31 0.33 26.64
C ALA A 82 2.71 -0.12 27.08
N ALA A 83 2.82 -1.33 27.63
CA ALA A 83 4.10 -1.89 28.05
C ALA A 83 5.10 -2.05 26.88
N PHE A 84 4.62 -2.45 25.71
CA PHE A 84 5.45 -2.55 24.50
C PHE A 84 6.01 -1.17 24.11
N ILE A 85 5.17 -0.13 24.08
CA ILE A 85 5.58 1.22 23.68
C ILE A 85 6.64 1.78 24.64
N GLU A 86 6.48 1.55 25.95
CA GLU A 86 7.44 2.00 26.97
C GLU A 86 8.74 1.19 26.91
N SER A 87 8.65 -0.14 26.90
CA SER A 87 9.83 -1.04 26.94
C SER A 87 10.68 -0.98 25.66
N MET A 88 10.08 -0.62 24.52
CA MET A 88 10.78 -0.49 23.24
C MET A 88 11.19 0.96 22.93
N GLY A 89 11.10 1.88 23.90
CA GLY A 89 11.31 3.31 23.68
C GLY A 89 12.64 3.67 23.01
N ASP A 90 13.72 2.94 23.31
CA ASP A 90 15.05 3.13 22.71
C ASP A 90 15.11 2.74 21.21
N TYR A 91 14.15 1.95 20.73
CA TYR A 91 14.08 1.44 19.36
C TYR A 91 12.93 2.06 18.54
N LEU A 92 12.10 2.89 19.18
CA LEU A 92 11.00 3.62 18.56
C LEU A 92 11.41 5.09 18.35
N PRO A 93 10.75 5.81 17.42
CA PRO A 93 10.96 7.25 17.30
C PRO A 93 10.68 7.95 18.63
N VAL A 94 11.54 8.90 19.00
CA VAL A 94 11.48 9.60 20.31
C VAL A 94 10.11 10.24 20.58
N GLN A 95 9.40 10.61 19.52
CA GLN A 95 8.08 11.20 19.55
C GLN A 95 7.03 10.27 20.20
N LEU A 96 7.16 8.95 20.06
CA LEU A 96 6.20 7.98 20.62
C LEU A 96 6.26 7.91 22.16
N ASN A 97 7.35 8.39 22.77
CA ASN A 97 7.50 8.51 24.22
C ASN A 97 7.65 9.97 24.69
N ALA A 98 7.49 10.94 23.78
CA ALA A 98 7.54 12.36 24.13
C ALA A 98 6.22 12.83 24.73
N SER A 99 6.30 13.70 25.73
CA SER A 99 5.12 14.30 26.35
C SER A 99 4.40 15.35 25.48
N GLU A 100 5.10 15.92 24.49
CA GLU A 100 4.63 17.08 23.71
C GLU A 100 4.51 16.79 22.19
N TRP A 101 4.30 15.53 21.78
CA TRP A 101 4.10 15.21 20.35
C TRP A 101 2.63 15.20 19.96
N GLY A 102 2.24 16.11 19.06
CA GLY A 102 0.84 16.31 18.64
C GLY A 102 -0.08 16.68 19.81
N ASP A 103 -1.36 16.85 19.52
CA ASP A 103 -2.34 17.25 20.51
C ASP A 103 -2.87 16.05 21.32
N GLY A 104 -3.46 16.35 22.49
CA GLY A 104 -4.22 15.40 23.30
C GLY A 104 -3.37 14.43 24.12
N ASP A 105 -3.75 13.16 24.11
CA ASP A 105 -3.22 12.08 24.96
C ASP A 105 -1.73 11.80 24.76
N LEU A 106 -1.03 11.26 25.77
CA LEU A 106 0.25 10.58 25.53
C LEU A 106 0.05 9.44 24.51
N PHE A 107 1.03 9.19 23.65
CA PHE A 107 0.90 8.19 22.58
C PHE A 107 0.56 6.79 23.11
N ALA A 108 1.21 6.34 24.18
CA ALA A 108 0.91 5.06 24.84
C ALA A 108 -0.55 4.98 25.30
N ASN A 109 -1.07 6.06 25.90
CA ASN A 109 -2.46 6.12 26.37
C ASN A 109 -3.43 6.10 25.20
N LEU A 110 -3.12 6.80 24.10
CA LEU A 110 -3.95 6.84 22.90
C LEU A 110 -4.06 5.45 22.25
N ALA A 111 -2.94 4.72 22.14
CA ALA A 111 -2.92 3.38 21.56
C ALA A 111 -3.62 2.35 22.47
N ALA A 112 -3.35 2.40 23.78
CA ALA A 112 -3.85 1.41 24.74
C ALA A 112 -5.29 1.67 25.22
N GLY A 113 -5.78 2.91 25.16
CA GLY A 113 -7.05 3.32 25.78
C GLY A 113 -8.34 2.88 25.05
N HIS A 114 -8.25 2.19 23.91
CA HIS A 114 -9.40 1.95 23.03
C HIS A 114 -10.53 1.08 23.63
N HIS A 115 -10.26 0.27 24.66
CA HIS A 115 -11.30 -0.49 25.40
C HIS A 115 -11.95 0.29 26.54
N LYS A 116 -11.29 1.34 27.03
CA LYS A 116 -11.77 2.22 28.08
C LYS A 116 -11.51 3.70 27.73
N PRO A 117 -12.14 4.21 26.65
CA PRO A 117 -11.85 5.56 26.16
C PRO A 117 -12.42 6.64 27.09
N GLU A 118 -11.56 7.58 27.48
CA GLU A 118 -11.89 8.73 28.32
C GLU A 118 -11.82 10.06 27.57
N THR A 119 -11.02 10.15 26.50
CA THR A 119 -10.83 11.37 25.69
C THR A 119 -11.42 11.23 24.27
N PRO A 120 -11.68 12.34 23.55
CA PRO A 120 -12.15 12.28 22.17
C PRO A 120 -11.22 11.51 21.22
N LEU A 121 -9.90 11.65 21.36
CA LEU A 121 -8.95 10.92 20.52
C LEU A 121 -8.96 9.42 20.82
N GLN A 122 -9.07 9.01 22.09
CA GLN A 122 -9.26 7.61 22.45
C GLN A 122 -10.57 7.05 21.87
N TRP A 123 -11.66 7.83 21.91
CA TRP A 123 -12.92 7.46 21.26
C TRP A 123 -12.80 7.29 19.74
N ILE A 124 -11.97 8.10 19.07
CA ILE A 124 -11.66 7.91 17.64
C ILE A 124 -11.02 6.53 17.41
N ILE A 125 -10.00 6.16 18.19
CA ILE A 125 -9.38 4.82 18.07
C ILE A 125 -10.39 3.73 18.37
N SER A 126 -11.20 3.87 19.43
CA SER A 126 -12.24 2.90 19.78
C SER A 126 -13.29 2.69 18.68
N ILE A 127 -13.76 3.77 18.06
CA ILE A 127 -14.74 3.66 16.96
C ILE A 127 -14.06 3.08 15.72
N ALA A 128 -12.84 3.49 15.40
CA ALA A 128 -12.10 2.92 14.28
C ALA A 128 -11.85 1.41 14.44
N ASP A 129 -11.47 0.95 15.63
CA ASP A 129 -11.29 -0.47 15.97
C ASP A 129 -12.61 -1.25 15.77
N ARG A 130 -13.73 -0.70 16.26
CA ARG A 130 -15.06 -1.33 16.09
C ARG A 130 -15.51 -1.40 14.64
N LEU A 131 -15.25 -0.35 13.85
CA LEU A 131 -15.59 -0.30 12.43
C LEU A 131 -14.71 -1.25 11.61
N SER A 132 -13.42 -1.31 11.91
CA SER A 132 -12.47 -2.27 11.33
C SER A 132 -12.84 -3.71 11.70
N GLY A 133 -13.24 -3.90 12.95
CA GLY A 133 -13.70 -5.17 13.48
C GLY A 133 -14.92 -5.70 12.74
N GLY A 134 -15.80 -4.81 12.27
CA GLY A 134 -17.08 -5.16 11.68
C GLY A 134 -17.97 -5.85 12.72
N TRP A 135 -19.07 -5.24 13.12
CA TRP A 135 -20.06 -5.95 13.95
C TRP A 135 -20.69 -7.17 13.22
N ASP A 136 -20.37 -7.36 11.94
CA ASP A 136 -20.81 -8.44 11.06
C ASP A 136 -19.72 -9.48 10.76
N ARG A 137 -18.75 -9.70 11.66
CA ARG A 137 -17.87 -10.86 11.47
C ARG A 137 -18.74 -12.10 11.36
N ASN A 138 -18.37 -13.00 10.44
CA ASN A 138 -18.98 -14.32 10.40
C ASN A 138 -18.83 -14.92 11.80
N SER A 139 -19.97 -15.12 12.47
CA SER A 139 -20.03 -15.78 13.75
C SER A 139 -20.28 -17.27 13.53
N PHE A 140 -19.82 -18.09 14.46
CA PHE A 140 -20.21 -19.49 14.49
C PHE A 140 -21.71 -19.60 14.79
N ASP A 141 -22.45 -20.32 13.93
CA ASP A 141 -23.88 -20.56 14.10
C ASP A 141 -24.17 -21.53 15.27
N ASP A 142 -23.21 -22.40 15.63
CA ASP A 142 -23.31 -23.33 16.75
C ASP A 142 -22.43 -22.88 17.93
N TYR A 143 -22.99 -22.93 19.15
CA TYR A 143 -22.26 -22.68 20.40
C TYR A 143 -21.08 -23.65 20.60
N ASN A 144 -21.18 -24.88 20.11
CA ASN A 144 -20.11 -25.88 20.19
C ASN A 144 -18.90 -25.55 19.32
N ASP A 145 -19.07 -24.66 18.34
CA ASP A 145 -18.03 -24.21 17.41
C ASP A 145 -17.25 -22.99 17.95
N GLN A 146 -17.67 -22.43 19.11
CA GLN A 146 -16.97 -21.31 19.73
C GLN A 146 -15.58 -21.68 20.23
N ILE A 147 -14.61 -20.80 20.01
CA ILE A 147 -13.22 -21.00 20.45
C ILE A 147 -13.12 -20.65 21.94
N PRO A 148 -12.77 -21.60 22.82
CA PRO A 148 -12.61 -21.32 24.24
C PRO A 148 -11.53 -20.26 24.49
N TRP A 149 -11.79 -19.32 25.40
CA TRP A 149 -10.83 -18.28 25.76
C TRP A 149 -9.47 -18.80 26.24
N ARG A 150 -9.41 -20.03 26.78
CA ARG A 150 -8.16 -20.69 27.18
C ARG A 150 -7.31 -21.19 26.01
N ASP A 151 -7.93 -21.36 24.83
CA ASP A 151 -7.30 -21.97 23.65
C ASP A 151 -6.91 -20.92 22.59
N TYR A 152 -7.04 -19.62 22.91
CA TYR A 152 -6.77 -18.52 21.97
C TYR A 152 -5.34 -18.51 21.40
N ASN A 153 -4.38 -19.12 22.11
CA ASN A 153 -2.99 -19.25 21.68
C ASN A 153 -2.83 -20.23 20.51
N LYS A 154 -3.72 -21.23 20.44
CA LYS A 154 -3.68 -22.30 19.45
C LYS A 154 -4.36 -21.90 18.14
N THR A 155 -5.25 -20.91 18.19
CA THR A 155 -6.00 -20.41 17.02
C THR A 155 -5.06 -19.97 15.90
N ARG A 156 -5.37 -20.39 14.68
CA ARG A 156 -4.65 -20.03 13.45
C ARG A 156 -5.58 -19.27 12.51
N LEU A 157 -5.00 -18.56 11.55
CA LEU A 157 -5.76 -17.76 10.58
C LEU A 157 -6.45 -18.68 9.56
N HIS A 158 -7.73 -18.43 9.32
CA HIS A 158 -8.54 -19.19 8.37
C HIS A 158 -8.38 -18.62 6.95
N PRO A 159 -8.25 -19.48 5.93
CA PRO A 159 -8.24 -19.06 4.55
C PRO A 159 -9.64 -18.64 4.07
N ILE A 160 -9.77 -17.37 3.66
CA ILE A 160 -11.00 -16.82 3.08
C ILE A 160 -11.50 -17.67 1.90
N MET A 161 -10.59 -18.28 1.13
CA MET A 161 -10.93 -19.11 -0.03
C MET A 161 -11.72 -20.38 0.31
N GLU A 162 -11.63 -20.91 1.53
CA GLU A 162 -12.46 -22.06 1.93
C GLU A 162 -13.93 -21.68 2.19
N HIS A 163 -14.19 -20.39 2.36
CA HIS A 163 -15.52 -19.84 2.57
C HIS A 163 -16.23 -19.49 1.24
N ILE A 164 -15.55 -19.63 0.10
CA ILE A 164 -16.11 -19.34 -1.22
C ILE A 164 -16.62 -20.63 -1.87
N ASP A 165 -17.94 -20.76 -2.02
CA ASP A 165 -18.57 -21.85 -2.78
C ASP A 165 -19.27 -21.30 -4.03
N ILE A 166 -18.94 -21.86 -5.19
CA ILE A 166 -19.52 -21.48 -6.49
C ILE A 166 -20.84 -22.24 -6.74
N ARG A 167 -21.08 -23.34 -6.02
CA ARG A 167 -22.22 -24.23 -6.27
C ARG A 167 -23.47 -23.86 -5.47
N GLU A 168 -23.37 -22.94 -4.51
CA GLU A 168 -24.46 -22.56 -3.58
C GLU A 168 -25.09 -23.75 -2.82
N GLU A 169 -24.46 -24.94 -2.86
CA GLU A 169 -25.00 -26.19 -2.30
C GLU A 169 -24.61 -26.40 -0.83
N ARG A 170 -23.58 -25.72 -0.33
CA ARG A 170 -23.23 -25.76 1.10
C ARG A 170 -24.10 -24.77 1.89
N SER A 171 -25.01 -25.33 2.70
CA SER A 171 -25.58 -24.61 3.86
C SER A 171 -24.45 -24.13 4.78
N ALA A 172 -24.70 -23.04 5.50
CA ALA A 172 -23.81 -22.30 6.40
C ALA A 172 -22.56 -23.06 6.90
N ILE A 173 -21.41 -22.42 6.70
CA ILE A 173 -20.09 -22.98 7.04
C ILE A 173 -20.02 -23.24 8.54
N THR A 174 -20.04 -24.50 8.95
CA THR A 174 -19.70 -24.92 10.32
C THR A 174 -18.19 -24.99 10.49
N TYR A 175 -17.68 -24.64 11.68
CA TYR A 175 -16.24 -24.53 12.00
C TYR A 175 -15.44 -25.80 11.67
N GLY A 176 -16.08 -26.97 11.79
CA GLY A 176 -15.51 -28.26 11.45
C GLY A 176 -15.36 -28.57 9.96
N ALA A 177 -15.94 -27.77 9.06
CA ALA A 177 -15.86 -27.99 7.61
C ALA A 177 -14.59 -27.38 6.98
N ALA A 178 -13.98 -26.38 7.63
CA ALA A 178 -12.77 -25.72 7.16
C ALA A 178 -11.52 -26.53 7.58
N ILE A 179 -10.82 -27.11 6.61
CA ILE A 179 -9.76 -28.11 6.84
C ILE A 179 -8.39 -27.44 6.90
N HIS A 180 -8.18 -26.29 6.25
CA HIS A 180 -6.88 -25.64 6.21
C HIS A 180 -6.78 -24.40 7.10
N ARG A 181 -5.55 -24.09 7.53
CA ARG A 181 -5.16 -22.89 8.26
C ARG A 181 -3.87 -22.35 7.67
N TYR A 182 -3.59 -21.07 7.90
CA TYR A 182 -2.26 -20.56 7.64
C TYR A 182 -1.31 -20.94 8.79
N PRO A 183 -0.11 -21.47 8.51
CA PRO A 183 0.88 -21.72 9.54
C PRO A 183 1.35 -20.41 10.16
N LEU A 184 1.60 -20.41 11.48
CA LEU A 184 2.13 -19.24 12.16
C LEU A 184 3.63 -19.10 11.89
N GLY A 185 4.04 -17.93 11.43
CA GLY A 185 5.44 -17.60 11.18
C GLY A 185 5.57 -16.28 10.40
N PRO A 186 6.80 -15.78 10.20
CA PRO A 186 7.02 -14.62 9.36
C PRO A 186 6.58 -14.89 7.93
N MET A 187 5.89 -13.94 7.31
CA MET A 187 5.37 -14.10 5.96
C MET A 187 6.49 -14.45 4.96
N SER A 188 6.39 -15.62 4.34
CA SER A 188 7.31 -16.12 3.32
C SER A 188 6.53 -16.92 2.26
N PRO A 189 7.06 -17.20 1.05
CA PRO A 189 6.29 -17.83 0.00
C PRO A 189 5.94 -19.28 0.37
N GLU A 190 6.72 -19.90 1.28
CA GLU A 190 6.45 -21.22 1.84
C GLU A 190 5.31 -21.24 2.87
N LEU A 191 5.08 -20.12 3.55
CA LEU A 191 4.04 -19.96 4.60
C LEU A 191 2.78 -19.26 4.08
N LEU A 192 2.80 -18.72 2.86
CA LEU A 192 1.63 -18.12 2.20
C LEU A 192 0.55 -19.13 1.78
N PHE A 193 0.85 -20.44 1.78
CA PHE A 193 -0.12 -21.47 1.41
C PHE A 193 -0.73 -22.14 2.65
N PRO A 194 -2.08 -22.21 2.75
CA PRO A 194 -2.74 -22.93 3.83
C PRO A 194 -2.35 -24.41 3.87
N ARG A 195 -2.25 -24.96 5.08
CA ARG A 195 -1.99 -26.39 5.33
C ARG A 195 -3.11 -26.96 6.19
N LYS A 196 -3.27 -28.28 6.20
CA LYS A 196 -4.31 -28.92 7.00
C LYS A 196 -4.13 -28.60 8.49
N SER A 197 -5.23 -28.29 9.17
CA SER A 197 -5.24 -27.90 10.59
C SER A 197 -4.55 -28.95 11.48
N GLU A 198 -4.78 -30.23 11.21
CA GLU A 198 -4.17 -31.38 11.92
C GLU A 198 -2.63 -31.37 11.95
N ASP A 199 -1.99 -30.71 10.98
CA ASP A 199 -0.54 -30.66 10.81
C ASP A 199 0.10 -29.42 11.48
N ILE A 200 -0.64 -28.34 11.66
CA ILE A 200 -0.08 -27.02 12.03
C ILE A 200 -0.74 -26.34 13.24
N GLU A 201 -1.91 -26.81 13.68
CA GLU A 201 -2.51 -26.28 14.90
C GLU A 201 -1.83 -26.88 16.15
N PRO A 202 -1.41 -26.05 17.11
CA PRO A 202 -0.75 -26.54 18.31
C PRO A 202 -1.62 -27.48 19.13
N LYS A 203 -1.06 -28.65 19.43
CA LYS A 203 -1.70 -29.68 20.26
C LYS A 203 -1.55 -29.40 21.77
N SER A 204 -0.61 -28.54 22.16
CA SER A 204 -0.37 -28.12 23.54
C SER A 204 -0.23 -26.60 23.65
N LEU A 205 -0.44 -26.05 24.85
CA LEU A 205 -0.20 -24.63 25.11
C LEU A 205 1.28 -24.28 25.01
N GLU A 206 2.16 -25.15 25.51
CA GLU A 206 3.62 -24.98 25.44
C GLU A 206 4.12 -24.79 24.00
N TRP A 207 3.62 -25.61 23.05
CA TRP A 207 3.97 -25.44 21.63
C TRP A 207 3.45 -24.10 21.09
N ALA A 208 2.19 -23.75 21.38
CA ALA A 208 1.62 -22.48 20.95
C ALA A 208 2.40 -21.26 21.49
N ASP A 209 2.85 -21.32 22.74
CA ASP A 209 3.58 -20.25 23.38
C ASP A 209 5.00 -20.13 22.83
N GLN A 210 5.67 -21.26 22.56
CA GLN A 210 6.99 -21.27 21.93
C GLN A 210 6.99 -20.65 20.53
N GLU A 211 6.02 -20.99 19.67
CA GLU A 211 5.93 -20.40 18.32
C GLU A 211 5.72 -18.88 18.38
N ARG A 212 4.88 -18.41 19.31
CA ARG A 212 4.65 -16.97 19.48
C ARG A 212 5.84 -16.25 20.09
N GLN A 213 6.54 -16.88 21.03
CA GLN A 213 7.75 -16.32 21.63
C GLN A 213 8.84 -16.18 20.57
N ASP A 214 9.00 -17.15 19.68
CA ASP A 214 9.90 -17.05 18.55
C ASP A 214 9.52 -15.89 17.61
N LEU A 215 8.25 -15.82 17.22
CA LEU A 215 7.72 -14.78 16.35
C LEU A 215 7.95 -13.38 16.92
N PHE A 216 7.61 -13.17 18.20
CA PHE A 216 7.79 -11.89 18.87
C PHE A 216 9.26 -11.52 19.05
N ARG A 217 10.11 -12.48 19.46
CA ARG A 217 11.55 -12.26 19.61
C ARG A 217 12.19 -11.84 18.28
N ARG A 218 11.81 -12.48 17.17
CA ARG A 218 12.29 -12.10 15.84
C ARG A 218 11.80 -10.71 15.41
N PHE A 219 10.54 -10.37 15.72
CA PHE A 219 10.00 -9.02 15.50
C PHE A 219 10.78 -7.95 16.27
N VAL A 220 10.98 -8.14 17.58
CA VAL A 220 11.73 -7.19 18.43
C VAL A 220 13.19 -7.08 17.99
N ASN A 221 13.84 -8.18 17.61
CA ASN A 221 15.22 -8.15 17.12
C ASN A 221 15.38 -7.39 15.78
N ALA A 222 14.31 -7.30 14.98
CA ALA A 222 14.31 -6.59 13.72
C ALA A 222 14.01 -5.10 13.86
N LEU A 223 13.28 -4.70 14.92
CA LEU A 223 12.84 -3.33 15.16
C LEU A 223 13.98 -2.28 15.19
N PRO A 224 15.13 -2.50 15.86
CA PRO A 224 16.22 -1.53 15.92
C PRO A 224 16.89 -1.27 14.56
N ASN A 225 16.67 -2.14 13.58
CA ASN A 225 17.27 -2.02 12.25
C ASN A 225 16.47 -1.09 11.34
N LEU A 226 15.27 -0.65 11.73
CA LEU A 226 14.46 0.24 10.91
C LEU A 226 15.11 1.62 10.79
N LEU A 227 15.26 2.11 9.55
CA LEU A 227 15.84 3.42 9.29
C LEU A 227 14.85 4.57 9.55
N HIS A 228 15.38 5.79 9.63
CA HIS A 228 14.63 7.05 9.62
C HIS A 228 13.78 7.35 10.87
N ALA A 229 13.96 6.61 11.96
CA ALA A 229 13.22 6.84 13.21
C ALA A 229 13.44 8.26 13.77
N ASN A 230 14.64 8.83 13.59
CA ASN A 230 14.99 10.15 14.10
C ASN A 230 14.76 11.26 13.07
N GLU A 231 14.84 10.92 11.79
CA GLU A 231 14.79 11.85 10.67
C GLU A 231 13.35 12.15 10.22
N ASN A 232 12.50 11.13 10.13
CA ASN A 232 11.17 11.24 9.56
C ASN A 232 10.24 10.11 10.04
N VAL A 233 9.44 10.39 11.07
CA VAL A 233 8.49 9.44 11.67
C VAL A 233 7.49 8.89 10.65
N GLY A 234 7.07 9.71 9.68
CA GLY A 234 6.14 9.27 8.63
C GLY A 234 6.75 8.24 7.69
N LEU A 235 8.02 8.41 7.31
CA LEU A 235 8.75 7.44 6.50
C LEU A 235 9.09 6.18 7.31
N TRP A 236 9.53 6.34 8.57
CA TRP A 236 9.73 5.22 9.49
C TRP A 236 8.46 4.39 9.66
N PHE A 237 7.28 5.03 9.73
CA PHE A 237 6.02 4.33 9.86
C PHE A 237 5.75 3.40 8.66
N GLU A 238 6.13 3.78 7.44
CA GLU A 238 6.03 2.87 6.27
C GLU A 238 7.00 1.68 6.37
N HIS A 239 8.16 1.86 7.01
CA HIS A 239 9.11 0.78 7.26
C HIS A 239 8.55 -0.16 8.36
N PHE A 240 8.00 0.42 9.42
CA PHE A 240 7.34 -0.30 10.50
C PHE A 240 6.10 -1.07 10.04
N GLU A 241 5.26 -0.50 9.15
CA GLU A 241 4.13 -1.20 8.53
C GLU A 241 4.59 -2.48 7.83
N SER A 242 5.69 -2.41 7.07
CA SER A 242 6.26 -3.58 6.38
C SER A 242 6.76 -4.63 7.36
N LEU A 243 7.45 -4.22 8.41
CA LEU A 243 7.90 -5.13 9.47
C LEU A 243 6.71 -5.81 10.15
N PHE A 244 5.68 -5.03 10.53
CA PHE A 244 4.49 -5.55 11.17
C PHE A 244 3.71 -6.50 10.26
N MET A 245 3.60 -6.22 8.95
CA MET A 245 3.00 -7.12 7.96
C MET A 245 3.67 -8.51 7.96
N ILE A 246 5.01 -8.56 8.00
CA ILE A 246 5.75 -9.83 8.01
C ILE A 246 5.41 -10.66 9.24
N PHE A 247 5.30 -10.06 10.43
CA PHE A 247 5.12 -10.80 11.69
C PHE A 247 3.65 -10.94 12.13
N ALA A 248 2.76 -10.06 11.71
CA ALA A 248 1.34 -10.03 12.11
C ALA A 248 0.38 -10.50 11.01
N GLY A 249 0.86 -10.69 9.77
CA GLY A 249 0.02 -11.06 8.62
C GLY A 249 -0.57 -12.48 8.68
N GLN A 250 0.01 -13.39 9.47
CA GLN A 250 -0.52 -14.75 9.69
C GLN A 250 -1.15 -14.94 11.09
N LEU A 251 -1.18 -13.89 11.90
CA LEU A 251 -1.77 -13.93 13.24
C LEU A 251 -3.22 -13.45 13.16
N PRO A 252 -4.22 -14.17 13.68
CA PRO A 252 -5.60 -13.69 13.67
C PRO A 252 -5.83 -12.50 14.60
N ALA A 253 -6.64 -11.54 14.18
CA ALA A 253 -7.00 -10.36 14.98
C ALA A 253 -7.95 -10.72 16.16
N ALA A 254 -8.90 -11.63 15.94
CA ALA A 254 -9.68 -12.28 16.99
C ALA A 254 -9.32 -13.76 17.05
N ARG A 255 -9.13 -14.27 18.26
CA ARG A 255 -8.57 -15.62 18.49
C ARG A 255 -9.43 -16.48 19.42
N ALA A 256 -10.53 -15.93 19.94
CA ALA A 256 -11.41 -16.58 20.90
C ALA A 256 -12.84 -16.04 20.74
N GLY A 257 -13.81 -16.81 21.22
CA GLY A 257 -15.22 -16.47 21.14
C GLY A 257 -15.92 -17.07 19.94
N ASP A 258 -16.96 -16.38 19.50
CA ASP A 258 -17.88 -16.78 18.43
C ASP A 258 -17.45 -16.31 17.04
N VAL A 259 -16.30 -15.63 16.92
CA VAL A 259 -15.83 -15.01 15.67
C VAL A 259 -14.95 -15.97 14.86
N VAL A 260 -15.22 -16.08 13.55
CA VAL A 260 -14.32 -16.76 12.61
C VAL A 260 -13.00 -15.98 12.50
N PRO A 261 -11.83 -16.62 12.70
CA PRO A 261 -10.54 -15.94 12.70
C PRO A 261 -9.96 -15.88 11.27
N ASP A 262 -10.63 -15.16 10.36
CA ASP A 262 -10.26 -15.00 8.94
C ASP A 262 -9.64 -13.63 8.61
N VAL A 263 -9.56 -12.73 9.59
CA VAL A 263 -8.90 -11.41 9.47
C VAL A 263 -7.56 -11.43 10.20
N SER A 264 -6.48 -11.07 9.50
CA SER A 264 -5.15 -10.95 10.10
C SER A 264 -5.06 -9.73 11.03
N LEU A 265 -4.18 -9.81 12.03
CA LEU A 265 -3.89 -8.71 12.95
C LEU A 265 -3.34 -7.51 12.18
N TYR A 266 -2.47 -7.75 11.19
CA TYR A 266 -1.95 -6.71 10.31
C TYR A 266 -3.08 -5.95 9.60
N ASP A 267 -3.98 -6.67 8.92
CA ASP A 267 -5.05 -6.04 8.15
C ASP A 267 -6.00 -5.26 9.07
N HIS A 268 -6.35 -5.82 10.24
CA HIS A 268 -7.18 -5.14 11.25
C HIS A 268 -6.54 -3.83 11.76
N CYS A 269 -5.27 -3.87 12.15
CA CYS A 269 -4.54 -2.68 12.60
C CYS A 269 -4.44 -1.63 11.48
N ARG A 270 -4.21 -2.07 10.25
CA ARG A 270 -4.09 -1.21 9.07
C ARG A 270 -5.39 -0.49 8.75
N THR A 271 -6.52 -1.19 8.71
CA THR A 271 -7.84 -0.57 8.48
C THR A 271 -8.26 0.31 9.65
N THR A 272 -7.98 -0.10 10.89
CA THR A 272 -8.20 0.74 12.09
C THR A 272 -7.45 2.06 11.99
N SER A 273 -6.17 2.03 11.61
CA SER A 273 -5.37 3.24 11.40
C SER A 273 -5.98 4.17 10.35
N ALA A 274 -6.36 3.63 9.19
CA ALA A 274 -6.97 4.43 8.12
C ALA A 274 -8.32 5.06 8.54
N LEU A 275 -9.17 4.31 9.24
CA LEU A 275 -10.45 4.79 9.78
C LEU A 275 -10.24 5.88 10.85
N ALA A 276 -9.29 5.69 11.76
CA ALA A 276 -8.97 6.63 12.81
C ALA A 276 -8.52 7.99 12.25
N VAL A 277 -7.65 7.98 11.23
CA VAL A 277 -7.21 9.21 10.56
C VAL A 277 -8.38 9.95 9.91
N ALA A 278 -9.24 9.23 9.18
CA ALA A 278 -10.40 9.84 8.52
C ALA A 278 -11.40 10.43 9.55
N LEU A 279 -11.67 9.72 10.65
CA LEU A 279 -12.49 10.24 11.74
C LEU A 279 -11.88 11.48 12.39
N TYR A 280 -10.59 11.45 12.72
CA TYR A 280 -9.90 12.58 13.32
C TYR A 280 -9.96 13.82 12.43
N LEU A 281 -9.57 13.71 11.16
CA LEU A 281 -9.57 14.83 10.24
C LEU A 281 -10.98 15.37 10.00
N PHE A 282 -11.99 14.50 9.88
CA PHE A 282 -13.38 14.91 9.76
C PHE A 282 -13.83 15.72 10.97
N HIS A 283 -13.62 15.20 12.18
CA HIS A 283 -14.10 15.85 13.40
C HIS A 283 -13.31 17.10 13.77
N SER A 284 -12.00 17.11 13.53
CA SER A 284 -11.13 18.29 13.72
C SER A 284 -11.52 19.42 12.76
N THR A 285 -11.79 19.12 11.48
CA THR A 285 -12.19 20.15 10.49
C THR A 285 -13.56 20.77 10.78
N HIS A 286 -14.47 20.02 11.40
CA HIS A 286 -15.84 20.47 11.70
C HIS A 286 -16.02 20.90 13.16
N ASP A 287 -14.95 21.09 13.93
CA ASP A 287 -14.99 21.44 15.37
C ASP A 287 -15.93 20.53 16.18
N SER A 288 -15.90 19.22 15.89
CA SER A 288 -16.81 18.21 16.46
C SER A 288 -16.07 17.07 17.16
N LEU A 289 -14.89 17.36 17.74
CA LEU A 289 -14.12 16.43 18.57
C LEU A 289 -14.75 16.25 19.96
N ASN A 290 -15.92 15.62 19.99
CA ASN A 290 -16.62 15.22 21.21
C ASN A 290 -17.20 13.81 21.04
N ARG A 291 -17.46 13.14 22.17
CA ARG A 291 -17.91 11.74 22.18
C ARG A 291 -19.19 11.57 21.36
N GLU A 292 -20.17 12.44 21.55
CA GLU A 292 -21.49 12.34 20.93
C GLU A 292 -21.35 12.32 19.40
N SER A 293 -20.61 13.27 18.85
CA SER A 293 -20.36 13.41 17.41
C SER A 293 -19.52 12.25 16.87
N ILE A 294 -18.50 11.80 17.60
CA ILE A 294 -17.64 10.67 17.18
C ILE A 294 -18.44 9.36 17.14
N THR A 295 -19.32 9.14 18.11
CA THR A 295 -20.16 7.94 18.20
C THR A 295 -21.41 7.97 17.32
N ASP A 296 -21.67 9.05 16.59
CA ASP A 296 -22.74 9.10 15.59
C ASP A 296 -22.39 8.21 14.38
N TYR A 297 -23.28 7.30 14.01
CA TYR A 297 -23.07 6.39 12.89
C TYR A 297 -23.80 6.83 11.61
N ASP A 298 -24.69 7.82 11.69
CA ASP A 298 -25.54 8.22 10.56
C ASP A 298 -24.88 9.25 9.64
N SER A 299 -24.02 10.11 10.18
CA SER A 299 -23.32 11.10 9.36
C SER A 299 -22.34 10.47 8.36
N ASN A 300 -22.28 11.04 7.16
CA ASN A 300 -21.26 10.70 6.16
C ASN A 300 -19.91 11.30 6.57
N LYS A 301 -19.11 10.52 7.29
CA LYS A 301 -17.79 10.94 7.79
C LYS A 301 -16.65 10.58 6.84
N PHE A 302 -16.89 9.65 5.92
CA PHE A 302 -15.86 9.05 5.08
C PHE A 302 -16.12 9.29 3.60
N VAL A 303 -15.04 9.25 2.83
CA VAL A 303 -15.04 9.18 1.37
C VAL A 303 -14.16 8.00 0.97
N LEU A 304 -14.74 7.04 0.25
CA LEU A 304 -13.95 6.02 -0.44
C LEU A 304 -13.57 6.58 -1.80
N ILE A 305 -12.28 6.73 -2.03
CA ILE A 305 -11.72 7.20 -3.29
C ILE A 305 -11.09 6.01 -4.00
N SER A 306 -11.44 5.77 -5.26
CA SER A 306 -10.74 4.78 -6.07
C SER A 306 -10.14 5.38 -7.33
N GLY A 307 -8.86 5.09 -7.53
CA GLY A 307 -8.11 5.39 -8.73
C GLY A 307 -7.94 4.17 -9.62
N ASP A 308 -8.12 4.34 -10.93
CA ASP A 308 -7.93 3.30 -11.94
C ASP A 308 -7.06 3.83 -13.10
N PHE A 309 -5.95 3.15 -13.37
CA PHE A 309 -5.09 3.45 -14.51
C PHE A 309 -5.62 2.75 -15.77
N HIS A 310 -6.08 3.54 -16.74
CA HIS A 310 -6.65 3.05 -17.99
C HIS A 310 -5.60 2.87 -19.10
N GLY A 311 -5.82 1.88 -19.98
CA GLY A 311 -4.95 1.61 -21.13
C GLY A 311 -3.70 0.77 -20.80
N ILE A 312 -3.72 0.00 -19.71
CA ILE A 312 -2.59 -0.85 -19.28
C ILE A 312 -2.14 -1.81 -20.39
N GLN A 313 -3.08 -2.50 -21.05
CA GLN A 313 -2.75 -3.49 -22.07
C GLN A 313 -2.04 -2.86 -23.28
N ASP A 314 -2.62 -1.78 -23.81
CA ASP A 314 -2.05 -1.06 -24.95
C ASP A 314 -0.67 -0.48 -24.61
N PHE A 315 -0.50 0.01 -23.39
CA PHE A 315 0.77 0.55 -22.91
C PHE A 315 1.86 -0.52 -22.78
N ILE A 316 1.58 -1.62 -22.08
CA ILE A 316 2.54 -2.68 -21.79
C ILE A 316 2.95 -3.41 -23.09
N PHE A 317 1.98 -3.80 -23.92
CA PHE A 317 2.21 -4.66 -25.08
C PHE A 317 2.38 -3.91 -26.41
N ALA A 318 2.49 -2.58 -26.42
CA ALA A 318 2.79 -1.81 -27.62
C ALA A 318 4.06 -2.32 -28.32
N SER A 319 3.88 -2.92 -29.50
CA SER A 319 4.90 -3.70 -30.24
C SER A 319 5.59 -2.93 -31.37
N HIS A 320 5.50 -1.60 -31.36
CA HIS A 320 5.83 -0.73 -32.50
C HIS A 320 7.34 -0.42 -32.68
N GLY A 321 8.25 -1.13 -32.00
CA GLY A 321 9.69 -0.85 -32.04
C GLY A 321 10.51 -1.91 -32.79
N GLU A 322 11.52 -1.47 -33.55
CA GLU A 322 12.37 -2.36 -34.37
C GLU A 322 13.31 -3.25 -33.52
N THR A 323 13.54 -2.91 -32.25
CA THR A 323 14.66 -3.45 -31.48
C THR A 323 14.29 -4.61 -30.54
N ARG A 324 14.47 -5.87 -31.00
CA ARG A 324 14.24 -7.09 -30.19
C ARG A 324 15.06 -7.13 -28.88
N ARG A 325 16.27 -6.54 -28.87
CA ARG A 325 17.21 -6.56 -27.72
C ARG A 325 16.63 -5.95 -26.44
N TYR A 326 15.73 -4.98 -26.55
CA TYR A 326 15.18 -4.26 -25.39
C TYR A 326 13.81 -4.77 -24.96
N ARG A 327 13.22 -5.75 -25.65
CA ARG A 327 11.85 -6.22 -25.45
C ARG A 327 11.55 -6.62 -24.00
N SER A 328 12.40 -7.45 -23.39
CA SER A 328 12.19 -7.91 -22.00
C SER A 328 12.34 -6.80 -20.97
N LYS A 329 13.33 -5.90 -21.16
CA LYS A 329 13.52 -4.72 -20.29
C LYS A 329 12.34 -3.75 -20.40
N LEU A 330 11.88 -3.46 -21.61
CA LEU A 330 10.72 -2.60 -21.85
C LEU A 330 9.45 -3.19 -21.24
N LEU A 331 9.22 -4.50 -21.42
CA LEU A 331 8.02 -5.16 -20.87
C LEU A 331 7.99 -5.05 -19.34
N ARG A 332 9.10 -5.41 -18.68
CA ARG A 332 9.25 -5.29 -17.23
C ARG A 332 9.12 -3.84 -16.76
N GLY A 333 9.83 -2.93 -17.43
CA GLY A 333 9.84 -1.52 -17.10
C GLY A 333 8.47 -0.85 -17.24
N ARG A 334 7.71 -1.18 -18.29
CA ARG A 334 6.33 -0.69 -18.49
C ARG A 334 5.38 -1.27 -17.45
N SER A 335 5.47 -2.57 -17.17
CA SER A 335 4.66 -3.22 -16.13
C SER A 335 4.91 -2.56 -14.78
N PHE A 336 6.18 -2.37 -14.40
CA PHE A 336 6.53 -1.69 -13.17
C PHE A 336 6.13 -0.21 -13.18
N ALA A 337 6.27 0.50 -14.31
CA ALA A 337 5.86 1.89 -14.41
C ALA A 337 4.36 2.08 -14.13
N VAL A 338 3.48 1.16 -14.55
CA VAL A 338 2.05 1.22 -14.20
C VAL A 338 1.87 1.16 -12.68
N SER A 339 2.50 0.18 -12.01
CA SER A 339 2.41 0.06 -10.55
C SER A 339 2.97 1.28 -9.83
N LEU A 340 4.12 1.79 -10.29
CA LEU A 340 4.79 2.96 -9.73
C LEU A 340 3.96 4.23 -9.92
N ILE A 341 3.40 4.46 -11.11
CA ILE A 341 2.52 5.61 -11.39
C ILE A 341 1.27 5.56 -10.50
N SER A 342 0.63 4.40 -10.35
CA SER A 342 -0.55 4.26 -9.49
C SER A 342 -0.22 4.46 -7.99
N GLU A 343 0.92 3.95 -7.51
CA GLU A 343 1.39 4.20 -6.14
C GLU A 343 1.68 5.69 -5.90
N LEU A 344 2.36 6.36 -6.83
CA LEU A 344 2.68 7.77 -6.70
C LEU A 344 1.45 8.67 -6.87
N ALA A 345 0.45 8.25 -7.66
CA ALA A 345 -0.83 8.93 -7.76
C ALA A 345 -1.59 8.88 -6.42
N ALA A 346 -1.64 7.70 -5.79
CA ALA A 346 -2.22 7.53 -4.46
C ALA A 346 -1.46 8.37 -3.41
N THR A 347 -0.12 8.33 -3.44
CA THR A 347 0.74 9.12 -2.54
C THR A 347 0.51 10.62 -2.71
N MET A 348 0.43 11.11 -3.96
CA MET A 348 0.17 12.51 -4.26
C MET A 348 -1.19 12.97 -3.74
N LEU A 349 -2.23 12.15 -3.92
CA LEU A 349 -3.56 12.45 -3.40
C LEU A 349 -3.58 12.45 -1.87
N CYS A 350 -3.01 11.44 -1.22
CA CYS A 350 -2.91 11.37 0.23
C CYS A 350 -2.21 12.61 0.80
N ARG A 351 -1.04 12.98 0.26
CA ARG A 351 -0.29 14.18 0.70
C ARG A 351 -1.10 15.46 0.51
N SER A 352 -1.82 15.59 -0.61
CA SER A 352 -2.68 16.74 -0.88
C SER A 352 -3.82 16.89 0.13
N ILE A 353 -4.36 15.77 0.63
CA ILE A 353 -5.40 15.77 1.68
C ILE A 353 -4.77 15.98 3.07
N GLY A 354 -3.56 15.47 3.30
CA GLY A 354 -2.90 15.38 4.61
C GLY A 354 -3.01 13.98 5.24
N LEU A 355 -3.16 12.94 4.42
CA LEU A 355 -3.26 11.55 4.86
C LEU A 355 -1.88 10.86 4.85
N PRO A 356 -1.58 10.02 5.85
CA PRO A 356 -0.46 9.09 5.79
C PRO A 356 -0.70 7.98 4.76
N SER A 357 0.38 7.31 4.34
CA SER A 357 0.33 6.22 3.35
C SER A 357 -0.57 5.04 3.75
N ILE A 358 -0.75 4.82 5.06
CA ILE A 358 -1.62 3.77 5.62
C ILE A 358 -3.10 3.93 5.20
N SER A 359 -3.53 5.15 4.85
CA SER A 359 -4.89 5.41 4.37
C SER A 359 -5.18 4.82 2.97
N ILE A 360 -4.15 4.37 2.24
CA ILE A 360 -4.29 3.67 0.96
C ILE A 360 -4.66 2.21 1.24
N VAL A 361 -5.93 1.91 1.54
CA VAL A 361 -6.36 0.57 1.98
C VAL A 361 -6.14 -0.55 0.96
N LEU A 362 -6.13 -0.26 -0.35
CA LEU A 362 -5.84 -1.24 -1.39
C LEU A 362 -4.96 -0.59 -2.46
N ASN A 363 -3.91 -1.27 -2.91
CA ASN A 363 -3.16 -0.88 -4.11
C ASN A 363 -2.70 -2.13 -4.88
N ALA A 364 -3.32 -2.40 -6.02
CA ALA A 364 -3.04 -3.58 -6.83
C ALA A 364 -3.33 -3.33 -8.32
N ALA A 365 -2.43 -3.81 -9.18
CA ALA A 365 -2.63 -3.89 -10.64
C ALA A 365 -3.10 -2.58 -11.32
N GLY A 366 -2.54 -1.44 -10.90
CA GLY A 366 -2.89 -0.14 -11.46
C GLY A 366 -4.13 0.51 -10.84
N LYS A 367 -4.76 -0.15 -9.86
CA LYS A 367 -5.90 0.35 -9.10
C LYS A 367 -5.54 0.57 -7.64
N PHE A 368 -6.08 1.63 -7.06
CA PHE A 368 -5.96 1.87 -5.62
C PHE A 368 -7.29 2.31 -5.02
N THR A 369 -7.44 2.10 -3.71
CA THR A 369 -8.55 2.60 -2.91
C THR A 369 -7.98 3.30 -1.68
N ILE A 370 -8.44 4.53 -1.43
CA ILE A 370 -8.06 5.36 -0.29
C ILE A 370 -9.31 5.59 0.55
N LEU A 371 -9.15 5.48 1.86
CA LEU A 371 -10.14 5.93 2.83
C LEU A 371 -9.77 7.33 3.31
N ALA A 372 -10.65 8.29 3.05
CA ALA A 372 -10.43 9.71 3.33
C ALA A 372 -11.57 10.31 4.16
N PRO A 373 -11.35 11.46 4.84
CA PRO A 373 -12.43 12.22 5.49
C PRO A 373 -13.36 12.89 4.47
N SER A 374 -14.66 12.97 4.78
CA SER A 374 -15.61 13.78 4.00
C SER A 374 -15.51 15.26 4.41
N ILE A 375 -14.54 15.95 3.80
CA ILE A 375 -14.26 17.38 4.03
C ILE A 375 -14.05 18.09 2.68
N PRO A 376 -14.28 19.41 2.58
CA PRO A 376 -14.11 20.17 1.33
C PRO A 376 -12.73 19.96 0.67
N LYS A 377 -11.67 19.91 1.49
CA LYS A 377 -10.29 19.68 1.04
C LYS A 377 -10.12 18.36 0.27
N THR A 378 -10.83 17.30 0.67
CA THR A 378 -10.79 15.99 -0.01
C THR A 378 -11.28 16.10 -1.45
N PHE A 379 -12.42 16.76 -1.66
CA PHE A 379 -13.02 16.91 -2.99
C PHE A 379 -12.22 17.83 -3.90
N GLU A 380 -11.59 18.87 -3.34
CA GLU A 380 -10.67 19.74 -4.07
C GLU A 380 -9.41 18.96 -4.49
N ALA A 381 -8.78 18.22 -3.57
CA ALA A 381 -7.60 17.42 -3.84
C ALA A 381 -7.85 16.38 -4.95
N ILE A 382 -9.00 15.69 -4.95
CA ILE A 382 -9.37 14.74 -6.02
C ILE A 382 -9.33 15.42 -7.39
N LYS A 383 -9.96 16.61 -7.52
CA LYS A 383 -10.04 17.31 -8.81
C LYS A 383 -8.67 17.79 -9.29
N THR A 384 -7.91 18.40 -8.39
CA THR A 384 -6.60 18.98 -8.69
C THR A 384 -5.58 17.90 -9.05
N THR A 385 -5.46 16.86 -8.21
CA THR A 385 -4.55 15.73 -8.45
C THR A 385 -4.90 14.97 -9.74
N GLU A 386 -6.19 14.72 -10.02
CA GLU A 386 -6.60 14.07 -11.27
C GLU A 386 -6.19 14.89 -12.51
N ALA A 387 -6.38 16.21 -12.46
CA ALA A 387 -6.05 17.09 -13.57
C ALA A 387 -4.53 17.13 -13.84
N GLU A 388 -3.73 17.18 -12.78
CA GLU A 388 -2.26 17.21 -12.86
C GLU A 388 -1.71 15.90 -13.42
N ILE A 389 -2.16 14.76 -12.88
CA ILE A 389 -1.77 13.43 -13.34
C ILE A 389 -2.13 13.26 -14.82
N ASN A 390 -3.37 13.59 -15.21
CA ASN A 390 -3.80 13.40 -16.59
C ASN A 390 -3.12 14.37 -17.56
N ARG A 391 -2.74 15.58 -17.12
CA ARG A 391 -1.94 16.49 -17.94
C ARG A 391 -0.58 15.87 -18.26
N TRP A 392 0.11 15.36 -17.25
CA TRP A 392 1.38 14.66 -17.45
C TRP A 392 1.21 13.39 -18.31
N LEU A 393 0.18 12.58 -18.06
CA LEU A 393 -0.09 11.38 -18.86
C LEU A 393 -0.39 11.70 -20.32
N LEU A 394 -1.11 12.79 -20.61
CA LEU A 394 -1.38 13.25 -21.97
C LEU A 394 -0.07 13.63 -22.69
N ASP A 395 0.84 14.32 -22.01
CA ASP A 395 2.11 14.73 -22.60
C ASP A 395 3.04 13.54 -22.90
N VAL A 396 3.11 12.56 -22.00
CA VAL A 396 4.03 11.41 -22.14
C VAL A 396 3.45 10.26 -22.96
N SER A 397 2.12 10.07 -22.95
CA SER A 397 1.45 8.94 -23.59
C SER A 397 0.55 9.31 -24.78
N TYR A 398 0.37 10.60 -25.08
CA TYR A 398 -0.51 11.08 -26.15
C TYR A 398 -1.95 10.57 -26.03
N GLY A 399 -2.43 10.37 -24.81
CA GLY A 399 -3.79 9.92 -24.52
C GLY A 399 -4.02 8.41 -24.62
N GLU A 400 -2.96 7.61 -24.83
CA GLU A 400 -3.05 6.14 -24.69
C GLU A 400 -3.39 5.74 -23.25
N ASN A 401 -2.95 6.55 -22.28
CA ASN A 401 -3.18 6.33 -20.87
C ASN A 401 -3.88 7.51 -20.22
N SER A 402 -4.68 7.19 -19.21
CA SER A 402 -5.32 8.15 -18.32
C SER A 402 -5.47 7.51 -16.95
N LEU A 403 -5.62 8.32 -15.92
CA LEU A 403 -5.94 7.87 -14.59
C LEU A 403 -7.29 8.48 -14.19
N GLY A 404 -8.26 7.63 -13.87
CA GLY A 404 -9.57 8.06 -13.42
C GLY A 404 -9.65 8.01 -11.90
N LEU A 405 -10.05 9.11 -11.27
CA LEU A 405 -10.44 9.16 -9.86
C LEU A 405 -11.96 9.17 -9.73
N SER A 406 -12.49 8.30 -8.87
CA SER A 406 -13.89 8.22 -8.49
C SER A 406 -14.00 8.25 -6.97
N SER A 407 -15.10 8.78 -6.45
CA SER A 407 -15.32 8.84 -5.00
C SER A 407 -16.79 8.64 -4.65
N ILE A 408 -17.04 8.07 -3.46
CA ILE A 408 -18.37 7.96 -2.85
C ILE A 408 -18.30 8.34 -1.38
N ASP A 409 -19.32 9.02 -0.88
CA ASP A 409 -19.49 9.25 0.55
C ASP A 409 -19.97 7.97 1.26
N ALA A 410 -19.48 7.80 2.49
CA ALA A 410 -19.82 6.70 3.37
C ALA A 410 -19.96 7.17 4.83
N SER A 411 -20.87 6.52 5.53
CA SER A 411 -21.10 6.63 6.96
C SER A 411 -20.42 5.46 7.71
N PRO A 412 -20.15 5.58 9.03
CA PRO A 412 -19.74 4.43 9.84
C PRO A 412 -20.65 3.21 9.65
N ASN A 413 -21.93 3.49 9.49
CA ASN A 413 -22.99 2.54 9.21
C ASN A 413 -22.83 1.74 7.91
N ASP A 414 -22.06 2.21 6.92
CA ASP A 414 -21.78 1.46 5.69
C ASP A 414 -20.70 0.36 5.89
N PHE A 415 -19.89 0.46 6.95
CA PHE A 415 -18.86 -0.53 7.31
C PHE A 415 -19.40 -1.60 8.26
N VAL A 416 -20.62 -1.42 8.76
CA VAL A 416 -21.31 -2.36 9.66
C VAL A 416 -22.71 -2.68 9.11
N SER A 417 -23.44 -3.58 9.77
CA SER A 417 -24.83 -3.93 9.44
C SER A 417 -25.03 -4.51 8.02
N GLY A 418 -24.04 -5.20 7.46
CA GLY A 418 -24.13 -5.87 6.14
C GLY A 418 -24.18 -4.93 4.94
N ARG A 419 -23.93 -3.62 5.12
CA ARG A 419 -24.02 -2.61 4.06
C ARG A 419 -22.76 -2.45 3.21
N PHE A 420 -21.65 -3.07 3.62
CA PHE A 420 -20.37 -2.96 2.92
C PHE A 420 -20.46 -3.39 1.45
N ARG A 421 -21.23 -4.44 1.14
CA ARG A 421 -21.45 -4.89 -0.25
C ARG A 421 -22.09 -3.79 -1.10
N THR A 422 -23.13 -3.14 -0.59
CA THR A 422 -23.81 -2.04 -1.30
C THR A 422 -22.89 -0.83 -1.47
N LEU A 423 -22.08 -0.51 -0.47
CA LEU A 423 -21.05 0.51 -0.57
C LEU A 423 -20.04 0.20 -1.69
N TRP A 424 -19.54 -1.05 -1.72
CA TRP A 424 -18.59 -1.50 -2.72
C TRP A 424 -19.19 -1.48 -4.15
N ASP A 425 -20.44 -1.91 -4.31
CA ASP A 425 -21.15 -1.85 -5.59
C ASP A 425 -21.33 -0.40 -6.09
N ARG A 426 -21.59 0.56 -5.19
CA ARG A 426 -21.66 1.99 -5.53
C ARG A 426 -20.30 2.50 -6.03
N LEU A 427 -19.20 2.10 -5.38
CA LEU A 427 -17.84 2.49 -5.76
C LEU A 427 -17.51 1.96 -7.16
N GLN A 428 -17.79 0.68 -7.43
CA GLN A 428 -17.55 0.07 -8.74
C GLN A 428 -18.32 0.77 -9.86
N LYS A 429 -19.61 1.07 -9.65
CA LYS A 429 -20.42 1.82 -10.63
C LYS A 429 -19.86 3.22 -10.91
N ALA A 430 -19.33 3.89 -9.90
CA ALA A 430 -18.67 5.18 -10.06
C ALA A 430 -17.39 5.08 -10.89
N GLN A 431 -16.57 4.04 -10.65
CA GLN A 431 -15.37 3.74 -11.45
C GLN A 431 -15.72 3.44 -12.91
N GLU A 432 -16.71 2.58 -13.16
CA GLU A 432 -17.17 2.25 -14.51
C GLU A 432 -17.64 3.49 -15.27
N SER A 433 -18.46 4.32 -14.62
CA SER A 433 -18.93 5.59 -15.19
C SER A 433 -17.76 6.52 -15.55
N LYS A 434 -16.74 6.57 -14.70
CA LYS A 434 -15.53 7.37 -14.92
C LYS A 434 -14.71 6.87 -16.11
N LYS A 435 -14.65 5.55 -16.31
CA LYS A 435 -13.94 4.92 -17.44
C LYS A 435 -14.49 5.32 -18.82
N TYR A 436 -15.77 5.70 -18.91
CA TYR A 436 -16.39 6.24 -20.12
C TYR A 436 -16.14 7.75 -20.32
N LYS A 437 -15.59 8.44 -19.33
CA LYS A 437 -15.28 9.89 -19.33
C LYS A 437 -13.79 10.13 -19.10
N ARG A 438 -12.93 9.42 -19.85
CA ARG A 438 -11.46 9.41 -19.65
C ARG A 438 -10.81 10.78 -19.77
N PHE A 439 -11.30 11.59 -20.72
CA PHE A 439 -10.77 12.91 -21.00
C PHE A 439 -11.91 13.92 -21.03
N ASP A 440 -11.73 15.03 -20.33
CA ASP A 440 -12.62 16.17 -20.52
C ASP A 440 -12.25 16.84 -21.86
N LEU A 441 -13.12 16.70 -22.85
CA LEU A 441 -12.94 17.26 -24.17
C LEU A 441 -12.91 18.80 -24.17
N ASN A 442 -13.32 19.47 -23.08
CA ASN A 442 -13.22 20.92 -22.98
C ASN A 442 -11.78 21.39 -22.71
N PHE A 443 -11.00 20.59 -21.99
CA PHE A 443 -9.61 20.90 -21.63
C PHE A 443 -8.59 20.19 -22.52
N ASN A 444 -8.98 19.04 -23.09
CA ASN A 444 -8.08 18.15 -23.85
C ASN A 444 -8.31 18.24 -25.36
N GLN A 445 -8.65 19.42 -25.88
CA GLN A 445 -8.84 19.61 -27.33
C GLN A 445 -7.52 19.54 -28.10
N GLY A 446 -7.45 18.57 -29.01
CA GLY A 446 -6.94 18.74 -30.37
C GLY A 446 -5.48 19.19 -30.55
N THR A 447 -4.70 18.29 -31.13
CA THR A 447 -3.33 18.47 -31.66
C THR A 447 -2.23 18.66 -30.60
N PHE A 448 -1.32 17.69 -30.51
CA PHE A 448 -0.04 17.82 -29.81
C PHE A 448 0.87 18.79 -30.56
N SER A 449 0.62 20.09 -30.40
CA SER A 449 1.31 21.18 -31.14
C SER A 449 2.82 21.20 -30.95
N GLN A 450 3.33 20.58 -29.88
CA GLN A 450 4.75 20.44 -29.60
C GLN A 450 5.39 19.24 -30.30
N PHE A 451 4.62 18.27 -30.79
CA PHE A 451 5.15 17.03 -31.38
C PHE A 451 6.12 17.32 -32.53
N LEU A 452 5.68 18.12 -33.51
CA LEU A 452 6.51 18.49 -34.66
C LEU A 452 7.67 19.40 -34.27
N LYS A 453 7.55 20.18 -33.20
CA LYS A 453 8.63 21.05 -32.70
C LYS A 453 9.73 20.25 -31.99
N GLN A 454 9.37 19.14 -31.37
CA GLN A 454 10.31 18.22 -30.71
C GLN A 454 11.01 17.29 -31.70
N PHE A 455 10.52 17.21 -32.95
CA PHE A 455 11.12 16.38 -33.97
C PHE A 455 12.41 17.01 -34.49
N ASN A 456 13.54 16.33 -34.31
CA ASN A 456 14.84 16.77 -34.79
C ASN A 456 15.35 15.83 -35.89
N SER A 457 15.40 16.34 -37.12
CA SER A 457 15.86 15.59 -38.30
C SER A 457 17.37 15.32 -38.32
N ASP A 458 18.14 16.03 -37.49
CA ASP A 458 19.60 15.92 -37.45
C ASP A 458 20.06 14.69 -36.64
N LEU A 459 19.16 14.10 -35.86
CA LEU A 459 19.43 12.86 -35.11
C LEU A 459 19.45 11.66 -36.06
N GLU A 460 20.29 10.67 -35.75
CA GLU A 460 20.38 9.45 -36.57
C GLU A 460 19.02 8.71 -36.68
N ARG A 461 18.21 8.77 -35.61
CA ARG A 461 16.84 8.25 -35.57
C ARG A 461 15.90 9.30 -34.99
N PRO A 462 15.29 10.17 -35.82
CA PRO A 462 14.41 11.26 -35.36
C PRO A 462 13.16 10.78 -34.62
N LEU A 463 12.62 9.63 -35.02
CA LEU A 463 11.52 8.93 -34.32
C LEU A 463 12.11 7.86 -33.40
N CYS A 464 11.57 7.74 -32.18
CA CYS A 464 12.07 6.79 -31.20
C CYS A 464 11.90 5.34 -31.68
N PRO A 465 12.99 4.57 -31.88
CA PRO A 465 12.95 3.21 -32.40
C PRO A 465 12.38 2.18 -31.41
N LEU A 466 12.23 2.55 -30.13
CA LEU A 466 11.70 1.67 -29.07
C LEU A 466 10.16 1.69 -28.99
N CYS A 467 9.52 2.82 -29.33
CA CYS A 467 8.06 2.91 -29.33
C CYS A 467 7.45 3.22 -30.69
N GLY A 468 8.23 3.69 -31.67
CA GLY A 468 7.72 4.07 -33.00
C GLY A 468 6.71 5.22 -32.98
N LYS A 469 6.59 5.97 -31.88
CA LYS A 469 5.53 6.98 -31.68
C LYS A 469 6.08 8.36 -31.33
N ARG A 470 6.94 8.44 -30.31
CA ARG A 470 7.49 9.70 -29.77
C ARG A 470 8.76 10.13 -30.52
N PRO A 471 9.02 11.44 -30.68
CA PRO A 471 10.30 11.94 -31.17
C PRO A 471 11.46 11.50 -30.26
N SER A 472 12.62 11.27 -30.84
CA SER A 472 13.85 11.02 -30.10
C SER A 472 14.38 12.30 -29.45
N HIS A 473 15.03 12.18 -28.29
CA HIS A 473 15.59 13.33 -27.57
C HIS A 473 17.10 13.47 -27.86
N PRO A 474 17.62 14.67 -28.18
CA PRO A 474 19.03 14.87 -28.53
C PRO A 474 20.02 14.40 -27.44
N GLU A 475 19.73 14.69 -26.17
CA GLU A 475 20.56 14.27 -25.02
C GLU A 475 20.68 12.75 -24.85
N LEU A 476 19.83 11.98 -25.54
CA LEU A 476 19.80 10.51 -25.47
C LEU A 476 20.45 9.84 -26.69
N GLU A 477 21.00 10.63 -27.62
CA GLU A 477 21.74 10.07 -28.74
C GLU A 477 22.99 9.33 -28.24
N SER A 478 23.13 8.07 -28.67
CA SER A 478 24.18 7.14 -28.25
C SER A 478 24.30 6.93 -26.73
N ALA A 479 23.25 7.21 -25.95
CA ALA A 479 23.30 7.03 -24.50
C ALA A 479 23.61 5.57 -24.11
N PRO A 480 24.47 5.32 -23.10
CA PRO A 480 25.01 3.97 -22.81
C PRO A 480 23.95 2.89 -22.61
N LEU A 481 22.82 3.23 -21.96
CA LEU A 481 21.73 2.30 -21.69
C LEU A 481 20.99 1.81 -22.95
N ILE A 482 20.98 2.64 -24.00
CA ILE A 482 20.24 2.45 -25.25
C ILE A 482 21.16 2.48 -26.48
N GLN A 483 22.47 2.24 -26.31
CA GLN A 483 23.47 2.38 -27.37
C GLN A 483 23.10 1.61 -28.67
N SER A 484 22.51 0.41 -28.57
CA SER A 484 22.09 -0.36 -29.76
C SER A 484 20.86 0.21 -30.47
N ALA A 485 20.05 1.01 -29.79
CA ALA A 485 18.92 1.71 -30.39
C ALA A 485 19.35 3.03 -31.04
N LYS A 486 20.59 3.50 -30.82
CA LYS A 486 21.18 4.77 -31.30
C LYS A 486 20.53 6.02 -30.72
N SER A 487 19.20 6.08 -30.60
CA SER A 487 18.48 7.17 -29.93
C SER A 487 17.16 6.68 -29.33
N SER A 488 16.54 7.48 -28.47
CA SER A 488 15.18 7.23 -27.98
C SER A 488 14.50 8.49 -27.41
N CYS A 489 13.18 8.41 -27.19
CA CYS A 489 12.49 9.36 -26.31
C CYS A 489 12.84 9.09 -24.83
N ARG A 490 12.63 10.09 -23.97
CA ARG A 490 12.88 10.01 -22.51
C ARG A 490 12.10 8.87 -21.85
N VAL A 491 10.80 8.80 -22.10
CA VAL A 491 9.89 7.76 -21.57
C VAL A 491 10.37 6.33 -21.87
N CYS A 492 10.79 6.05 -23.10
CA CYS A 492 11.27 4.71 -23.45
C CYS A 492 12.63 4.37 -22.84
N ARG A 493 13.54 5.35 -22.74
CA ARG A 493 14.80 5.18 -22.00
C ARG A 493 14.50 4.85 -20.55
N ASP A 494 13.54 5.54 -19.94
CA ASP A 494 13.17 5.35 -18.54
C ASP A 494 12.54 3.98 -18.28
N HIS A 495 11.69 3.49 -19.18
CA HIS A 495 11.22 2.09 -19.10
C HIS A 495 12.38 1.07 -19.24
N VAL A 496 13.36 1.32 -20.11
CA VAL A 496 14.55 0.45 -20.19
C VAL A 496 15.36 0.53 -18.88
N TYR A 497 15.48 1.72 -18.28
CA TYR A 497 16.19 1.96 -17.02
C TYR A 497 15.54 1.20 -15.87
N LEU A 498 14.23 1.39 -15.67
CA LEU A 498 13.43 0.67 -14.69
C LEU A 498 13.57 -0.85 -14.89
N GLY A 499 13.31 -1.34 -16.11
CA GLY A 499 13.38 -2.76 -16.43
C GLY A 499 14.77 -3.37 -16.25
N ALA A 500 15.83 -2.61 -16.52
CA ALA A 500 17.20 -3.10 -16.34
C ALA A 500 17.59 -3.19 -14.86
N ASN A 501 17.22 -2.20 -14.06
CA ASN A 501 17.65 -2.09 -12.66
C ASN A 501 16.81 -2.93 -11.69
N LEU A 502 15.54 -3.22 -12.00
CA LEU A 502 14.68 -4.11 -11.20
C LEU A 502 15.24 -5.53 -10.96
N VAL A 503 16.26 -5.97 -11.72
CA VAL A 503 16.93 -7.28 -11.49
C VAL A 503 18.39 -7.16 -11.10
N LYS A 504 18.89 -5.93 -10.94
CA LYS A 504 20.30 -5.65 -10.64
C LYS A 504 20.48 -4.90 -9.33
N LYS A 505 19.44 -4.24 -8.87
CA LYS A 505 19.42 -3.35 -7.73
C LYS A 505 18.34 -3.81 -6.76
N ASN A 506 18.63 -3.61 -5.49
CA ASN A 506 17.78 -4.06 -4.39
C ASN A 506 16.96 -2.91 -3.80
N HIS A 507 17.39 -1.67 -4.01
CA HIS A 507 16.74 -0.52 -3.40
C HIS A 507 16.29 0.50 -4.45
N LEU A 508 15.12 1.08 -4.21
CA LEU A 508 14.54 2.12 -5.03
C LEU A 508 14.08 3.28 -4.14
N ALA A 509 14.53 4.49 -4.47
CA ALA A 509 14.13 5.72 -3.81
C ALA A 509 13.24 6.55 -4.74
N VAL A 510 12.20 7.13 -4.16
CA VAL A 510 11.40 8.20 -4.77
C VAL A 510 11.69 9.47 -3.99
N ILE A 511 12.18 10.47 -4.70
CA ILE A 511 12.56 11.77 -4.14
C ILE A 511 11.84 12.90 -4.88
N LEU A 512 11.87 14.10 -4.34
CA LEU A 512 11.39 15.29 -5.06
C LEU A 512 12.35 15.62 -6.20
N LYS A 513 11.80 16.11 -7.33
CA LYS A 513 12.58 16.43 -8.53
C LYS A 513 13.74 17.40 -8.29
N GLU A 514 13.58 18.33 -7.34
CA GLU A 514 14.58 19.36 -7.02
C GLU A 514 15.69 18.86 -6.10
N SER A 515 15.56 17.65 -5.56
CA SER A 515 16.54 17.05 -4.66
C SER A 515 17.84 16.70 -5.36
N ALA A 516 18.96 17.01 -4.70
CA ALA A 516 20.28 16.65 -5.21
C ALA A 516 20.56 15.16 -5.01
N ILE A 517 21.02 14.49 -6.06
CA ILE A 517 21.53 13.11 -6.00
C ILE A 517 22.98 13.04 -6.48
N HIS A 518 23.76 12.16 -5.86
CA HIS A 518 25.18 11.98 -6.17
C HIS A 518 25.44 11.52 -7.62
N ASP A 519 24.53 10.73 -8.21
CA ASP A 519 24.60 10.30 -9.61
C ASP A 519 23.29 10.65 -10.36
N PRO A 520 23.23 11.82 -11.02
CA PRO A 520 22.07 12.23 -11.81
C PRO A 520 21.71 11.26 -12.94
N HIS A 521 22.67 10.49 -13.46
CA HIS A 521 22.41 9.53 -14.54
C HIS A 521 21.68 8.28 -14.06
N ASN A 522 21.73 8.00 -12.76
CA ASN A 522 20.99 6.94 -12.09
C ASN A 522 19.59 7.40 -11.64
N SER A 523 18.87 8.08 -12.54
CA SER A 523 17.49 8.52 -12.28
C SER A 523 16.68 8.58 -13.58
N LEU A 524 15.37 8.82 -13.48
CA LEU A 524 14.52 9.04 -14.66
C LEU A 524 14.90 10.33 -15.38
N GLN A 525 14.72 10.34 -16.70
CA GLN A 525 14.83 11.54 -17.53
C GLN A 525 13.52 12.34 -17.53
N GLU A 526 12.40 11.67 -17.34
CA GLU A 526 11.08 12.27 -17.18
C GLU A 526 10.55 11.98 -15.77
N PRO A 527 10.70 12.92 -14.81
CA PRO A 527 10.13 12.78 -13.47
C PRO A 527 8.61 12.52 -13.54
N ILE A 528 8.13 11.60 -12.72
CA ILE A 528 6.72 11.20 -12.71
C ILE A 528 5.88 12.37 -12.20
N PHE A 529 4.85 12.73 -12.97
CA PHE A 529 4.00 13.91 -12.77
C PHE A 529 4.76 15.24 -12.75
N GLY A 530 6.00 15.27 -13.25
CA GLY A 530 6.88 16.44 -13.16
C GLY A 530 7.38 16.74 -11.74
N LEU A 531 7.09 15.87 -10.77
CA LEU A 531 7.32 16.09 -9.34
C LEU A 531 8.23 15.05 -8.70
N TYR A 532 8.03 13.77 -9.03
CA TYR A 532 8.73 12.67 -8.39
C TYR A 532 9.88 12.17 -9.25
N GLN A 533 11.09 12.25 -8.71
CA GLN A 533 12.26 11.63 -9.30
C GLN A 533 12.47 10.23 -8.73
N VAL A 534 12.78 9.28 -9.60
CA VAL A 534 12.96 7.87 -9.20
C VAL A 534 14.36 7.39 -9.54
N ALA A 535 15.03 6.82 -8.55
CA ALA A 535 16.42 6.39 -8.64
C ALA A 535 16.64 5.10 -7.86
N PHE A 536 17.53 4.24 -8.35
CA PHE A 536 17.96 3.04 -7.60
C PHE A 536 19.17 3.39 -6.74
N LEU A 537 18.93 3.90 -5.55
CA LEU A 537 19.94 4.40 -4.62
C LEU A 537 20.21 3.37 -3.52
N ASP A 538 21.48 3.20 -3.17
CA ASP A 538 21.94 2.39 -2.05
C ASP A 538 22.59 3.31 -1.01
N GLY A 539 22.53 2.94 0.28
CA GLY A 539 23.24 3.63 1.36
C GLY A 539 22.38 4.56 2.20
N ASP A 540 23.05 5.49 2.90
CA ASP A 540 22.44 6.41 3.85
C ASP A 540 21.76 7.59 3.14
N LEU A 541 20.43 7.66 3.27
CA LEU A 541 19.59 8.73 2.72
C LEU A 541 19.00 9.63 3.82
N SER A 542 19.58 9.62 5.02
CA SER A 542 19.08 10.33 6.20
C SER A 542 18.92 11.84 5.97
N ASN A 543 19.83 12.46 5.21
CA ASN A 543 19.71 13.90 4.87
C ASN A 543 18.46 14.19 4.02
N LEU A 544 18.16 13.34 3.04
CA LEU A 544 16.95 13.48 2.22
C LEU A 544 15.69 13.22 3.06
N ALA A 545 15.72 12.25 3.97
CA ALA A 545 14.62 11.97 4.88
C ALA A 545 14.35 13.16 5.82
N LYS A 546 15.41 13.73 6.41
CA LYS A 546 15.36 14.88 7.33
C LYS A 546 14.80 16.14 6.67
N ASN A 547 15.11 16.34 5.39
CA ASN A 547 14.60 17.47 4.61
C ASN A 547 13.20 17.22 4.02
N ALA A 548 12.56 16.10 4.33
CA ALA A 548 11.28 15.66 3.74
C ALA A 548 11.30 15.55 2.19
N GLU A 549 12.50 15.32 1.64
CA GLU A 549 12.76 15.16 0.21
C GLU A 549 12.66 13.69 -0.24
N LEU A 550 12.92 12.74 0.68
CA LEU A 550 12.73 11.31 0.46
C LEU A 550 11.26 10.94 0.68
N VAL A 551 10.52 10.72 -0.41
CA VAL A 551 9.09 10.41 -0.39
C VAL A 551 8.85 8.92 -0.12
N LYS A 552 9.64 8.04 -0.76
CA LYS A 552 9.58 6.58 -0.57
C LYS A 552 10.97 5.98 -0.63
N TYR A 553 11.21 4.94 0.16
CA TYR A 553 12.42 4.12 0.05
C TYR A 553 12.07 2.66 0.21
N TRP A 554 12.30 1.88 -0.84
CA TRP A 554 11.83 0.51 -0.97
C TRP A 554 12.96 -0.48 -1.11
N ASP A 555 12.86 -1.57 -0.37
CA ASP A 555 13.55 -2.82 -0.64
C ASP A 555 12.70 -3.66 -1.60
N ILE A 556 13.29 -3.94 -2.76
CA ILE A 556 12.74 -4.72 -3.86
C ILE A 556 13.58 -5.98 -4.11
N SER A 557 14.48 -6.33 -3.17
CA SER A 557 15.37 -7.47 -3.31
C SER A 557 14.59 -8.79 -3.42
N PRO A 558 15.13 -9.81 -4.09
CA PRO A 558 14.49 -11.12 -4.15
C PRO A 558 14.28 -11.76 -2.77
N THR A 559 15.10 -11.38 -1.78
CA THR A 559 15.03 -11.84 -0.39
C THR A 559 13.84 -11.27 0.37
N VAL A 560 13.22 -10.18 -0.09
CA VAL A 560 11.98 -9.61 0.46
C VAL A 560 10.88 -10.68 0.56
N GLY A 561 10.93 -11.70 -0.30
CA GLY A 561 10.01 -12.83 -0.25
C GLY A 561 10.25 -13.81 0.88
N LEU A 562 11.48 -14.04 1.36
CA LEU A 562 11.89 -15.23 2.15
C LEU A 562 11.61 -15.15 3.66
N GLY A 563 10.81 -14.18 4.12
CA GLY A 563 10.51 -14.00 5.54
C GLY A 563 11.62 -13.33 6.36
N GLU A 564 12.63 -12.75 5.70
CA GLU A 564 13.64 -11.90 6.32
C GLU A 564 13.16 -10.43 6.28
N PRO A 565 13.11 -9.74 7.44
CA PRO A 565 12.68 -8.35 7.50
C PRO A 565 13.74 -7.41 6.90
N SER A 566 13.29 -6.34 6.24
CA SER A 566 14.16 -5.26 5.75
C SER A 566 14.20 -4.08 6.72
N SER A 567 15.26 -3.29 6.66
CA SER A 567 15.40 -2.03 7.40
C SER A 567 14.53 -0.89 6.83
N ILE A 568 13.98 -1.09 5.63
CA ILE A 568 13.15 -0.12 4.90
C ILE A 568 11.89 -0.81 4.37
N THR A 569 10.98 -0.04 3.77
CA THR A 569 9.69 -0.56 3.30
C THR A 569 9.87 -1.65 2.25
N MET A 570 9.22 -2.78 2.46
CA MET A 570 9.30 -3.93 1.56
C MET A 570 8.27 -3.80 0.44
N LYS A 571 8.68 -4.00 -0.81
CA LYS A 571 7.77 -4.09 -1.95
C LYS A 571 8.03 -5.37 -2.75
N PHE A 572 7.02 -6.23 -2.81
CA PHE A 572 7.06 -7.49 -3.56
C PHE A 572 6.94 -7.27 -5.08
N ILE A 573 8.01 -6.77 -5.71
CA ILE A 573 8.05 -6.48 -7.15
C ILE A 573 8.80 -7.60 -7.87
N ASN A 574 8.08 -8.39 -8.66
CA ASN A 574 8.72 -9.45 -9.44
C ASN A 574 9.35 -8.90 -10.73
N GLY A 575 10.67 -8.99 -10.84
CA GLY A 575 11.40 -8.71 -12.07
C GLY A 575 11.36 -9.86 -13.09
N TYR A 576 10.80 -11.02 -12.77
CA TYR A 576 10.81 -12.17 -13.68
C TYR A 576 9.83 -11.98 -14.84
N VAL A 577 10.32 -12.19 -16.06
CA VAL A 577 9.50 -12.26 -17.28
C VAL A 577 9.63 -13.69 -17.79
N PRO A 578 8.57 -14.51 -17.74
CA PRO A 578 8.59 -15.85 -18.32
C PRO A 578 8.89 -15.76 -19.81
N VAL A 579 9.88 -16.52 -20.29
CA VAL A 579 10.25 -16.57 -21.71
C VAL A 579 10.14 -17.98 -22.26
N TYR A 580 9.90 -18.11 -23.56
CA TYR A 580 9.89 -19.42 -24.21
C TYR A 580 11.28 -20.08 -24.16
N SER A 581 11.33 -21.31 -23.66
CA SER A 581 12.46 -22.24 -23.78
C SER A 581 12.32 -23.10 -25.04
N GLU A 582 13.31 -23.95 -25.31
CA GLU A 582 13.18 -24.94 -26.40
C GLU A 582 12.13 -26.01 -26.08
N ASP A 583 11.97 -26.36 -24.80
CA ASP A 583 10.94 -27.32 -24.36
C ASP A 583 9.53 -26.81 -24.66
N ASP A 584 9.33 -25.49 -24.60
CA ASP A 584 8.03 -24.86 -24.88
C ASP A 584 7.59 -25.01 -26.35
N ARG A 585 8.50 -25.29 -27.30
CA ARG A 585 8.13 -25.55 -28.70
C ARG A 585 7.37 -26.87 -28.88
N HIS A 586 7.59 -27.80 -27.96
CA HIS A 586 7.01 -29.14 -28.01
C HIS A 586 5.96 -29.34 -26.91
N ASP A 587 5.67 -28.29 -26.13
CA ASP A 587 4.69 -28.34 -25.04
C ASP A 587 3.27 -28.27 -25.62
N PRO A 588 2.46 -29.34 -25.52
CA PRO A 588 1.12 -29.37 -26.10
C PRO A 588 0.14 -28.38 -25.43
N ARG A 589 0.54 -27.75 -24.31
CA ARG A 589 -0.22 -26.69 -23.64
C ARG A 589 -0.03 -25.33 -24.34
N ILE A 590 0.97 -25.19 -25.20
CA ILE A 590 1.27 -23.96 -25.93
C ILE A 590 0.78 -24.12 -27.37
N THR A 591 -0.27 -23.40 -27.72
CA THR A 591 -0.79 -23.36 -29.09
C THR A 591 0.15 -22.56 -29.99
N PHE A 592 0.68 -23.21 -31.02
CA PHE A 592 1.50 -22.54 -32.03
C PHE A 592 0.57 -21.81 -33.01
N ASP A 593 0.66 -20.48 -33.05
CA ASP A 593 -0.02 -19.65 -34.04
C ASP A 593 0.92 -19.45 -35.24
N ALA A 594 0.51 -19.94 -36.42
CA ALA A 594 1.30 -19.82 -37.64
C ALA A 594 1.41 -18.36 -38.13
N GLU A 595 0.47 -17.49 -37.76
CA GLU A 595 0.49 -16.07 -38.12
C GLU A 595 1.40 -15.25 -37.18
N ASN A 596 1.67 -15.73 -35.97
CA ASN A 596 2.55 -15.10 -34.99
C ASN A 596 3.54 -16.09 -34.35
N PRO A 597 4.60 -16.49 -35.07
CA PRO A 597 5.58 -17.43 -34.55
C PRO A 597 6.37 -16.81 -33.38
N PHE A 598 6.51 -17.55 -32.27
CA PHE A 598 7.35 -17.17 -31.14
C PHE A 598 8.75 -17.75 -31.27
N SER A 599 9.76 -16.99 -30.85
CA SER A 599 11.16 -17.41 -30.81
C SER A 599 11.60 -17.74 -29.38
N GLN A 600 12.68 -18.51 -29.25
CA GLN A 600 13.33 -18.72 -27.97
C GLN A 600 13.69 -17.36 -27.34
N ARG A 601 13.46 -17.22 -26.03
CA ARG A 601 13.62 -15.97 -25.25
C ARG A 601 12.57 -14.89 -25.50
N ASP A 602 11.60 -15.11 -26.38
CA ASP A 602 10.45 -14.21 -26.44
C ASP A 602 9.63 -14.32 -25.14
N PRO A 603 9.07 -13.22 -24.62
CA PRO A 603 8.16 -13.28 -23.49
C PRO A 603 6.96 -14.17 -23.80
N LYS A 604 6.58 -15.04 -22.86
CA LYS A 604 5.36 -15.84 -22.97
C LYS A 604 4.14 -14.93 -22.91
N THR A 605 3.12 -15.27 -23.69
CA THR A 605 1.81 -14.62 -23.56
C THR A 605 1.15 -15.05 -22.25
N LEU A 606 0.27 -14.20 -21.70
CA LEU A 606 -0.51 -14.55 -20.51
C LEU A 606 -1.36 -15.80 -20.73
N ASN A 607 -1.89 -16.00 -21.95
CA ASN A 607 -2.64 -17.20 -22.31
C ASN A 607 -1.77 -18.47 -22.22
N HIS A 608 -0.54 -18.42 -22.71
CA HIS A 608 0.38 -19.57 -22.62
C HIS A 608 0.83 -19.83 -21.18
N ILE A 609 1.08 -18.79 -20.37
CA ILE A 609 1.36 -18.94 -18.93
C ILE A 609 0.17 -19.60 -18.22
N ALA A 610 -1.05 -19.11 -18.45
CA ALA A 610 -2.27 -19.65 -17.87
C ALA A 610 -2.54 -21.09 -18.31
N SER A 611 -2.28 -21.43 -19.58
CA SER A 611 -2.42 -22.79 -20.09
C SER A 611 -1.47 -23.77 -19.40
N LYS A 612 -0.21 -23.36 -19.17
CA LYS A 612 0.75 -24.15 -18.39
C LYS A 612 0.32 -24.33 -16.93
N ALA A 613 -0.25 -23.30 -16.31
CA ALA A 613 -0.72 -23.36 -14.92
C ALA A 613 -1.97 -24.25 -14.74
N ARG A 614 -2.87 -24.31 -15.73
CA ARG A 614 -4.09 -25.15 -15.67
C ARG A 614 -3.82 -26.65 -15.70
N ARG A 615 -2.67 -27.06 -16.24
CA ARG A 615 -2.22 -28.46 -16.26
C ARG A 615 -0.77 -28.50 -15.76
N PRO A 616 -0.57 -28.36 -14.44
CA PRO A 616 0.75 -28.53 -13.85
C PRO A 616 1.26 -29.93 -14.21
N GLN A 617 2.55 -30.04 -14.53
CA GLN A 617 3.18 -31.35 -14.74
C GLN A 617 3.36 -32.07 -13.41
#